data_AF-A0A9P6NDP9-F1
#
_entry.id   AF-A0A9P6NDP9-F1
#
_cell.length_a   1.000
_cell.length_b   1.000
_cell.length_c   1.000
_cell.angle_alpha   90.00
_cell.angle_beta   90.00
_cell.angle_gamma   90.00
#
_symmetry.space_group_name_H-M   'P 1'
#
loop_
_entity.id
_entity.type
_entity.pdbx_description
1 polymer ?
#
loop_
_entity_poly.entity_id
_entity_poly.type
_entity_poly.pdbx_seq_one_letter_code
_entity_poly.pdbx_strand_id
1 'polypeptide(L)' 'NLFPKDTVAKSKRFRYWLYLMKSVVGKIEVDGREVVAMDCVRGVCAYRELQSGAFGIMQDGVALTPVDRLAYLPINEAP' A
#
# COMPACT_ATOMS: atom_id res chain seq x y z
N ASN A 1 2.70 -11.57 14.23
CA ASN A 1 3.95 -12.18 13.72
C ASN A 1 4.37 -11.59 12.37
N LEU A 2 4.70 -10.29 12.32
CA LEU A 2 4.99 -9.56 11.07
C LEU A 2 6.48 -9.25 10.85
N PHE A 3 7.38 -9.87 11.61
CA PHE A 3 8.81 -9.77 11.36
C PHE A 3 9.26 -10.92 10.45
N PRO A 4 9.91 -10.65 9.31
CA PRO A 4 10.46 -11.72 8.51
C PRO A 4 11.65 -12.32 9.27
N LYS A 5 11.48 -13.55 9.77
CA LYS A 5 12.54 -14.34 10.43
C LYS A 5 13.72 -14.71 9.52
N ASP A 6 13.67 -14.30 8.25
CA ASP A 6 14.70 -14.58 7.26
C ASP A 6 14.70 -13.44 6.22
N THR A 7 15.83 -12.77 6.08
CA THR A 7 16.03 -11.59 5.24
C THR A 7 16.72 -11.91 3.91
N VAL A 8 16.93 -13.19 3.62
CA VAL A 8 17.67 -13.65 2.43
C VAL A 8 16.74 -13.78 1.22
N ALA A 9 15.48 -14.15 1.43
CA ALA A 9 14.50 -14.23 0.34
C ALA A 9 14.14 -12.83 -0.22
N LYS A 10 14.29 -12.65 -1.54
CA LYS A 10 14.02 -11.38 -2.25
C LYS A 10 12.62 -10.81 -1.96
N SER A 11 11.61 -11.68 -1.84
CA SER A 11 10.23 -11.30 -1.51
C SER A 11 10.05 -10.74 -0.10
N LYS A 12 10.88 -11.15 0.87
CA LYS A 12 10.82 -10.70 2.26
C LYS A 12 11.46 -9.33 2.45
N ARG A 13 12.60 -9.05 1.79
CA ARG A 13 13.18 -7.69 1.75
C ARG A 13 12.21 -6.68 1.16
N PHE A 14 11.51 -7.08 0.10
CA PHE A 14 10.52 -6.22 -0.52
C PHE A 14 9.33 -5.91 0.42
N ARG A 15 8.75 -6.92 1.08
CA ARG A 15 7.70 -6.70 2.10
C ARG A 15 8.18 -5.83 3.26
N TYR A 16 9.45 -5.99 3.65
CA TYR A 16 10.08 -5.15 4.66
C TYR A 16 10.21 -3.69 4.19
N TRP A 17 10.57 -3.44 2.94
CA TRP A 17 10.58 -2.10 2.36
C TRP A 17 9.20 -1.47 2.30
N LEU A 18 8.16 -2.22 1.89
CA LEU A 18 6.78 -1.74 1.94
C LEU A 18 6.38 -1.35 3.37
N TYR A 19 6.74 -2.18 4.35
CA TYR A 19 6.47 -1.89 5.75
C TYR A 19 7.21 -0.64 6.25
N LEU A 20 8.50 -0.50 5.96
CA LEU A 20 9.29 0.67 6.36
C LEU A 20 8.77 1.96 5.73
N MET A 21 8.39 1.89 4.46
CA MET A 21 7.84 3.04 3.73
C MET A 21 6.38 3.31 4.04
N LYS A 22 5.74 2.49 4.89
CA LYS A 22 4.30 2.56 5.16
C LYS A 22 3.46 2.50 3.88
N SER A 23 3.97 1.80 2.87
CA SER A 23 3.34 1.71 1.56
C SER A 23 2.34 0.57 1.52
N VAL A 24 1.20 0.81 0.89
CA VAL A 24 0.19 -0.20 0.56
C VAL A 24 0.28 -0.51 -0.93
N VAL A 25 0.18 -1.79 -1.29
CA VAL A 25 0.14 -2.24 -2.67
C VAL A 25 -1.18 -2.95 -2.91
N GLY A 26 -1.87 -2.59 -3.99
CA GLY A 26 -3.18 -3.15 -4.32
C GLY A 26 -3.55 -2.91 -5.78
N LYS A 27 -4.81 -3.18 -6.11
CA LYS A 27 -5.39 -2.93 -7.42
C LYS A 27 -6.43 -1.81 -7.31
N ILE A 28 -6.50 -0.93 -8.29
CA ILE A 28 -7.57 0.06 -8.41
C ILE A 28 -8.73 -0.54 -9.21
N GLU A 29 -9.95 -0.43 -8.70
CA GLU A 29 -11.16 -0.68 -9.49
C GLU A 29 -11.53 0.62 -10.22
N VAL A 30 -11.36 0.61 -11.54
CA VAL A 30 -11.46 1.83 -12.38
C VAL A 30 -12.92 2.20 -12.69
N ASP A 31 -13.85 1.28 -12.49
CA ASP A 31 -15.27 1.45 -12.84
C ASP A 31 -16.10 2.14 -11.75
N GLY A 32 -15.53 2.33 -10.55
CA GLY A 32 -16.19 3.00 -9.43
C GLY A 32 -15.69 4.44 -9.27
N ARG A 33 -16.56 5.43 -9.47
CA ARG A 33 -16.31 6.80 -9.00
C ARG A 33 -17.19 7.08 -7.80
N GLU A 34 -16.56 7.34 -6.66
CA GLU A 34 -17.24 7.75 -5.44
C GLU A 34 -16.91 9.22 -5.16
N VAL A 35 -17.94 10.03 -4.92
CA VAL A 35 -17.78 11.42 -4.46
C VAL A 35 -17.76 11.37 -2.94
N VAL A 36 -16.58 11.60 -2.36
CA VAL A 36 -16.38 11.70 -0.92
C VAL A 36 -16.34 13.15 -0.48
N ALA A 37 -16.98 13.45 0.65
CA ALA A 37 -16.90 14.75 1.28
C ALA A 37 -15.48 15.00 1.82
N MET A 38 -15.03 16.26 1.81
CA MET A 38 -13.63 16.60 2.17
C MET A 38 -13.28 16.25 3.62
N ASP A 39 -14.25 16.31 4.52
CA ASP A 39 -14.12 15.90 5.92
C ASP A 39 -13.93 14.39 6.12
N CYS A 40 -14.28 13.58 5.11
CA CYS A 40 -13.97 12.15 5.07
C CYS A 40 -12.51 11.85 4.66
N VAL A 41 -11.78 12.82 4.11
CA VAL A 41 -10.40 12.63 3.66
C VAL A 41 -9.46 12.63 4.87
N ARG A 42 -9.01 11.44 5.28
CA ARG A 42 -8.09 11.26 6.42
C ARG A 42 -6.62 11.49 6.10
N GLY A 43 -6.24 11.52 4.82
CA GLY A 43 -4.86 11.74 4.42
C GLY A 43 -4.68 11.71 2.91
N VAL A 44 -3.50 12.14 2.47
CA VAL A 44 -3.07 12.14 1.06
C VAL A 44 -1.89 11.19 0.90
N CYS A 45 -1.88 10.43 -0.18
CA CYS A 45 -0.78 9.54 -0.52
C CYS A 45 -0.19 9.90 -1.89
N ALA A 46 1.13 9.74 -2.01
CA ALA A 46 1.78 9.62 -3.30
C ALA A 46 1.46 8.24 -3.87
N TYR A 47 1.04 8.18 -5.13
CA TYR A 47 0.76 6.92 -5.81
C TYR A 47 1.78 6.64 -6.91
N ARG A 48 2.00 5.36 -7.19
CA ARG A 48 2.76 4.89 -8.33
C ARG A 48 2.03 3.72 -8.96
N GLU A 49 1.73 3.84 -10.24
CA GLU A 49 1.24 2.72 -11.04
C GLU A 49 2.30 1.64 -11.18
N LEU A 50 1.85 0.41 -11.11
CA LEU A 50 2.68 -0.77 -11.22
C LEU A 50 2.53 -1.36 -12.61
N GLN A 51 3.64 -1.87 -13.14
CA GLN A 51 3.61 -2.63 -14.38
C GLN A 51 2.77 -3.89 -14.22
N SER A 52 2.14 -4.32 -15.32
CA SER A 52 1.42 -5.60 -15.37
C SER A 52 2.29 -6.76 -14.86
N GLY A 53 1.70 -7.60 -14.00
CA GLY A 53 2.38 -8.73 -13.37
C GLY A 53 3.21 -8.37 -12.14
N ALA A 54 3.37 -7.09 -11.82
CA ALA A 54 4.04 -6.67 -10.58
C ALA A 54 3.28 -7.21 -9.37
N PHE A 55 4.00 -7.92 -8.49
CA PHE A 55 3.44 -8.55 -7.29
C PHE A 55 2.28 -9.51 -7.55
N GLY A 56 2.19 -10.08 -8.76
CA GLY A 56 1.08 -10.93 -9.16
C GLY A 56 -0.20 -10.17 -9.51
N ILE A 57 -0.15 -8.84 -9.52
CA ILE A 57 -1.25 -7.98 -9.96
C ILE A 57 -1.15 -7.83 -11.46
N MET A 58 -2.09 -8.42 -12.18
CA MET A 58 -2.02 -8.48 -13.63
C MET A 58 -2.31 -7.13 -14.29
N GLN A 59 -3.17 -6.31 -13.71
CA GLN A 59 -3.64 -5.05 -14.29
C GLN A 59 -3.98 -4.06 -13.17
N ASP A 60 -3.85 -2.76 -13.45
CA ASP A 60 -4.26 -1.65 -12.57
C ASP A 60 -3.63 -1.69 -11.17
N GLY A 61 -2.40 -2.23 -11.09
CA GLY A 61 -1.66 -2.28 -9.84
C GLY A 61 -1.22 -0.87 -9.42
N VAL A 62 -1.33 -0.56 -8.14
CA VAL A 62 -0.88 0.70 -7.56
C VAL A 62 -0.12 0.46 -6.26
N ALA A 63 0.91 1.26 -6.04
CA ALA A 63 1.54 1.43 -4.74
C ALA A 63 1.20 2.82 -4.20
N LEU A 64 0.67 2.89 -2.98
CA LEU A 64 0.31 4.11 -2.27
C LEU A 64 1.25 4.31 -1.09
N THR A 65 1.75 5.52 -0.90
CA THR A 65 2.61 5.89 0.24
C THR A 65 2.10 7.20 0.86
N PRO A 66 1.75 7.23 2.16
CA PRO A 66 1.31 8.45 2.83
C PRO A 66 2.36 9.56 2.69
N VAL A 67 1.95 10.78 2.34
CA VAL A 67 2.87 11.92 2.12
C VAL A 67 3.57 12.33 3.42
N ASP A 68 2.84 12.29 4.52
CA ASP A 68 3.35 12.53 5.88
C ASP A 68 4.16 11.34 6.44
N ARG A 69 4.22 10.21 5.72
CA ARG A 69 4.74 8.91 6.17
C ARG A 69 4.11 8.41 7.48
N LEU A 70 2.99 9.02 7.89
CA LEU A 70 2.17 8.52 8.97
C LEU A 70 1.23 7.50 8.31
N ALA A 71 1.44 6.23 8.61
CA ALA A 71 0.48 5.20 8.25
C ALA A 71 -0.81 5.44 9.05
N TYR A 72 -1.67 6.33 8.57
CA TYR A 72 -3.03 6.48 9.04
C TYR A 72 -3.99 5.44 8.45
N LEU A 73 -3.47 4.48 7.67
CA LEU A 73 -4.18 3.24 7.46
C LEU A 73 -4.07 2.41 8.74
N PRO A 74 -5.17 2.17 9.47
CA PRO A 74 -5.18 1.29 10.63
C PRO A 74 -5.05 -0.15 10.12
N ILE A 75 -3.85 -0.54 9.69
CA ILE A 75 -3.56 -1.92 9.27
C ILE A 75 -3.36 -2.82 10.50
N ASN A 76 -3.13 -2.20 11.67
CA ASN A 76 -3.03 -2.88 12.96
C ASN A 76 -3.86 -2.12 13.99
N GLU A 77 -5.17 -2.31 14.00
CA GLU A 77 -5.89 -2.19 15.28
C GLU A 77 -5.44 -3.38 16.12
N ALA A 78 -4.54 -3.14 17.08
CA ALA A 78 -4.30 -4.10 18.14
C ALA A 78 -5.54 -4.15 19.04
N PRO A 79 -5.91 -5.33 19.59
CA PRO A 79 -7.06 -5.47 20.49
C PRO A 79 -6.94 -4.63 21.77
#